data_AF-A0A937TVL6-F1
#
_entry.id   AF-A0A937TVL6-F1
#
_cell.length_a   1.000
_cell.length_b   1.000
_cell.length_c   1.000
_cell.angle_alpha   90.00
_cell.angle_beta   90.00
_cell.angle_gamma   90.00
#
_symmetry.space_group_name_H-M   'P 1'
#
loop_
_entity.id
_entity.type
_entity.pdbx_description
1 polymer ?
#
loop_
_entity_poly.entity_id
_entity_poly.type
_entity_poly.pdbx_seq_one_letter_code
_entity_poly.pdbx_strand_id
1 'polypeptide(L)'
;MKTMHVVAMVLAAALAAAGCRGSRPFGTFTSEAAPRSEFDSGAGGAAEEMNPVQVARPAAERPASEPAKTTGTRTRPDEDAAYEARLREVGLPLVRDSEPLVVETGAGEGGDSFMLVNTVLAEVNGEVITREDILGPLRPQMDQWRKEYSPEAFRSRCRQVIDLRLREEISRRLVVQEAEAELSDQEKEQIDLTLARMVKTLTAEAGSTLALEEKLRERGSSLEEQRKQQRSQLLVQAYLRKKIGPDIHVTHSELMNRYREVREERYVKPTRVRLGLITLKKSQAAGEAEARALAQAVRERAAAGEDFARLARRYSQGPMAENGGDWGYIAAGSFRVQTVDEAAFALPQGGVGPVVEADDVFYVVKALERQDGRTVPFTEVQDEIEAEIRDRKYNEKVQRYIQDLYERGYVRVMVDNL
;
A
#
# COMPACT_ATOMS: atom_id res chain seq x y z
N MET A 1 -18.00 -0.03 8.09
CA MET A 1 -17.39 -0.86 7.03
C MET A 1 -15.85 -0.84 7.01
N LYS A 2 -15.15 -0.20 7.96
CA LYS A 2 -13.66 -0.19 8.04
C LYS A 2 -13.05 -1.30 8.92
N THR A 3 -13.85 -2.10 9.61
CA THR A 3 -13.41 -3.21 10.49
C THR A 3 -13.24 -4.56 9.77
N MET A 4 -13.51 -4.65 8.46
CA MET A 4 -13.31 -5.88 7.67
C MET A 4 -11.85 -6.09 7.22
N HIS A 5 -10.95 -5.14 7.47
CA HIS A 5 -9.56 -5.17 6.95
C HIS A 5 -8.51 -5.71 7.93
N VAL A 6 -8.79 -5.84 9.23
CA VAL A 6 -7.72 -6.10 10.24
C VAL A 6 -7.32 -7.59 10.28
N VAL A 7 -8.28 -8.52 10.23
CA VAL A 7 -7.96 -9.97 10.22
C VAL A 7 -7.39 -10.39 8.86
N ALA A 8 -7.85 -9.78 7.78
CA ALA A 8 -7.24 -9.96 6.46
C ALA A 8 -5.86 -9.30 6.40
N MET A 9 -5.57 -8.17 7.07
CA MET A 9 -4.22 -7.57 7.05
C MET A 9 -3.20 -8.38 7.85
N VAL A 10 -3.56 -9.00 8.98
CA VAL A 10 -2.60 -9.89 9.68
C VAL A 10 -2.35 -11.18 8.88
N LEU A 11 -3.30 -11.61 8.04
CA LEU A 11 -3.18 -12.75 7.11
C LEU A 11 -2.78 -12.39 5.66
N ALA A 12 -2.65 -11.10 5.30
CA ALA A 12 -2.35 -10.63 3.94
C ALA A 12 -1.25 -9.56 3.86
N ALA A 13 -0.77 -9.01 4.98
CA ALA A 13 0.38 -8.12 5.02
C ALA A 13 1.67 -8.80 4.51
N ALA A 14 1.72 -10.13 4.47
CA ALA A 14 2.80 -10.88 3.82
C ALA A 14 2.79 -10.79 2.28
N LEU A 15 1.65 -10.46 1.65
CA LEU A 15 1.51 -10.38 0.19
C LEU A 15 1.69 -8.96 -0.38
N ALA A 16 1.40 -7.91 0.39
CA ALA A 16 1.52 -6.52 -0.10
C ALA A 16 2.94 -5.95 -0.06
N ALA A 17 3.88 -6.58 0.66
CA ALA A 17 5.26 -6.09 0.77
C ALA A 17 6.18 -6.50 -0.41
N ALA A 18 5.66 -7.23 -1.41
CA ALA A 18 6.40 -7.59 -2.62
C ALA A 18 6.05 -6.67 -3.80
N GLY A 19 6.36 -5.38 -3.66
CA GLY A 19 6.54 -4.38 -4.72
C GLY A 19 5.69 -4.50 -6.00
N CYS A 20 4.49 -3.93 -5.96
CA CYS A 20 3.84 -3.36 -7.16
C CYS A 20 3.75 -1.84 -7.00
N ARG A 21 4.71 -1.10 -7.58
CA ARG A 21 4.51 0.31 -7.92
C ARG A 21 3.74 0.34 -9.24
N GLY A 22 2.55 0.93 -9.23
CA GLY A 22 1.88 1.39 -10.45
C GLY A 22 0.45 0.91 -10.62
N SER A 23 -0.49 1.47 -9.86
CA SER A 23 -1.84 1.69 -10.38
C SER A 23 -2.34 3.03 -9.86
N ARG A 24 -2.77 3.88 -10.80
CA ARG A 24 -3.32 5.21 -10.54
C ARG A 24 -4.65 5.07 -9.78
N PRO A 25 -5.01 6.01 -8.89
CA PRO A 25 -6.26 5.94 -8.16
C PRO A 25 -7.44 6.16 -9.11
N PHE A 26 -8.39 5.21 -9.12
CA PHE A 26 -9.71 5.40 -9.73
C PHE A 26 -10.47 6.47 -8.95
N GLY A 27 -11.04 7.42 -9.69
CA GLY A 27 -11.74 8.59 -9.17
C GLY A 27 -12.93 8.23 -8.29
N THR A 28 -13.08 9.03 -7.23
CA THR A 28 -14.27 9.10 -6.39
C THR A 28 -15.47 9.55 -7.23
N PHE A 29 -16.43 8.66 -7.48
CA PHE A 29 -17.77 9.04 -7.90
C PHE A 29 -18.59 9.37 -6.67
N THR A 30 -18.78 10.66 -6.42
CA THR A 30 -19.80 11.19 -5.53
C THR A 30 -21.17 10.97 -6.16
N SER A 31 -22.05 10.26 -5.45
CA SER A 31 -23.48 10.23 -5.73
C SER A 31 -24.05 11.57 -5.27
N GLU A 32 -24.35 12.45 -6.23
CA GLU A 32 -25.13 13.66 -5.99
C GLU A 32 -26.38 13.59 -6.86
N ALA A 33 -27.52 13.71 -6.19
CA ALA A 33 -28.85 13.66 -6.77
C ALA A 33 -29.10 14.88 -7.67
N ALA A 34 -29.69 14.67 -8.84
CA ALA A 34 -30.27 15.73 -9.65
C ALA A 34 -31.78 15.50 -9.81
N PRO A 35 -32.63 16.55 -9.64
CA PRO A 35 -34.03 16.50 -10.03
C PRO A 35 -34.22 16.88 -11.51
N ARG A 36 -35.41 16.51 -12.02
CA ARG A 36 -35.94 16.65 -13.37
C ARG A 36 -36.05 18.11 -13.88
N SER A 37 -35.84 18.30 -15.18
CA SER A 37 -36.62 19.18 -16.10
C SER A 37 -36.06 19.02 -17.53
N GLU A 38 -36.79 18.40 -18.47
CA GLU A 38 -37.65 19.03 -19.50
C GLU A 38 -36.96 19.22 -20.86
N PHE A 39 -37.74 18.89 -21.89
CA PHE A 39 -37.55 19.01 -23.34
C PHE A 39 -36.96 20.37 -23.79
N ASP A 40 -36.16 20.38 -24.87
CA ASP A 40 -36.59 20.82 -26.20
C ASP A 40 -35.52 20.56 -27.29
N SER A 41 -35.98 20.64 -28.52
CA SER A 41 -35.52 20.21 -29.83
C SER A 41 -34.57 21.16 -30.57
N GLY A 42 -33.97 20.69 -31.68
CA GLY A 42 -33.74 21.53 -32.88
C GLY A 42 -32.33 21.68 -33.46
N ALA A 43 -31.99 20.80 -34.41
CA ALA A 43 -31.44 21.02 -35.78
C ALA A 43 -30.27 22.00 -36.12
N GLY A 44 -29.36 21.49 -36.97
CA GLY A 44 -28.61 22.18 -38.06
C GLY A 44 -27.13 22.50 -37.75
N GLY A 45 -26.09 21.87 -38.34
CA GLY A 45 -25.61 21.94 -39.75
C GLY A 45 -24.61 23.12 -39.91
N ALA A 46 -23.39 23.07 -40.46
CA ALA A 46 -22.66 22.15 -41.35
C ALA A 46 -21.15 22.59 -41.44
N ALA A 47 -20.38 21.87 -42.29
CA ALA A 47 -19.00 22.09 -42.80
C ALA A 47 -17.87 21.51 -41.93
N GLU A 48 -17.21 20.37 -42.22
CA GLU A 48 -16.61 19.84 -43.48
C GLU A 48 -15.32 20.57 -43.90
N GLU A 49 -14.16 19.98 -43.60
CA GLU A 49 -12.99 19.97 -44.50
C GLU A 49 -11.95 18.89 -44.10
N MET A 50 -11.94 17.82 -44.90
CA MET A 50 -10.80 17.15 -45.55
C MET A 50 -9.53 16.72 -44.77
N ASN A 51 -9.44 15.38 -44.67
CA ASN A 51 -8.25 14.48 -44.68
C ASN A 51 -7.50 14.57 -46.05
N PRO A 52 -6.48 13.75 -46.45
CA PRO A 52 -5.42 12.94 -45.77
C PRO A 52 -4.00 13.05 -46.44
N VAL A 53 -3.10 12.11 -46.05
CA VAL A 53 -2.05 11.40 -46.83
C VAL A 53 -0.60 11.94 -46.67
N GLN A 54 0.38 11.14 -46.21
CA GLN A 54 1.16 10.17 -47.01
C GLN A 54 2.42 9.62 -46.29
N VAL A 55 2.70 8.34 -46.57
CA VAL A 55 3.86 7.54 -46.12
C VAL A 55 4.95 7.58 -47.20
N ALA A 56 6.24 7.74 -46.82
CA ALA A 56 7.38 7.19 -47.55
C ALA A 56 8.67 7.13 -46.68
N ARG A 57 9.33 5.96 -46.69
CA ARG A 57 10.73 5.64 -46.29
C ARG A 57 11.66 5.82 -47.53
N PRO A 58 13.02 5.66 -47.55
CA PRO A 58 13.92 4.98 -46.58
C PRO A 58 15.34 5.59 -46.34
N ALA A 59 16.08 4.94 -45.40
CA ALA A 59 17.53 4.66 -45.32
C ALA A 59 18.60 5.78 -45.29
N ALA A 60 19.29 5.89 -44.14
CA ALA A 60 20.73 6.11 -44.04
C ALA A 60 21.28 5.36 -42.81
N GLU A 61 22.40 4.67 -42.97
CA GLU A 61 23.02 3.75 -42.01
C GLU A 61 23.95 4.43 -40.99
N ARG A 62 23.83 4.00 -39.71
CA ARG A 62 24.88 3.72 -38.68
C ARG A 62 25.72 4.90 -38.12
N PRO A 63 26.17 4.87 -36.84
CA PRO A 63 26.75 3.70 -36.16
C PRO A 63 26.20 3.32 -34.79
N ALA A 64 26.53 2.08 -34.43
CA ALA A 64 26.18 1.40 -33.19
C ALA A 64 26.75 2.12 -31.95
N SER A 65 25.89 2.35 -30.96
CA SER A 65 26.28 2.49 -29.56
C SER A 65 25.44 1.54 -28.71
N GLU A 66 26.19 0.72 -27.98
CA GLU A 66 25.91 -0.24 -26.91
C GLU A 66 24.44 -0.56 -26.51
N PRO A 67 24.07 -1.86 -26.42
CA PRO A 67 22.77 -2.25 -25.87
C PRO A 67 22.72 -1.95 -24.36
N ALA A 68 21.74 -1.14 -23.97
CA ALA A 68 21.34 -0.98 -22.58
C ALA A 68 21.00 -2.37 -21.99
N LYS A 69 21.81 -2.79 -21.00
CA LYS A 69 21.62 -4.03 -20.24
C LYS A 69 20.21 -4.05 -19.64
N THR A 70 19.35 -4.88 -20.21
CA THR A 70 18.08 -5.32 -19.64
C THR A 70 18.29 -6.73 -19.09
N THR A 71 18.51 -6.86 -17.79
CA THR A 71 18.13 -8.03 -16.96
C THR A 71 18.67 -7.83 -15.55
N GLY A 72 17.90 -7.14 -14.72
CA GLY A 72 18.04 -7.27 -13.27
C GLY A 72 17.20 -8.45 -12.81
N THR A 73 17.69 -9.68 -12.98
CA THR A 73 17.15 -10.82 -12.23
C THR A 73 17.32 -10.48 -10.75
N ARG A 74 16.23 -10.41 -9.98
CA ARG A 74 16.32 -10.15 -8.53
C ARG A 74 17.11 -11.28 -7.88
N THR A 75 18.37 -11.03 -7.55
CA THR A 75 19.24 -11.96 -6.86
C THR A 75 19.11 -11.75 -5.36
N ARG A 76 18.80 -12.85 -4.66
CA ARG A 76 18.81 -13.07 -3.20
C ARG A 76 17.90 -12.17 -2.34
N PRO A 77 16.88 -12.75 -1.67
CA PRO A 77 16.18 -12.13 -0.53
C PRO A 77 16.89 -12.34 0.82
N ASP A 78 18.11 -12.88 0.84
CA ASP A 78 18.77 -13.32 2.09
C ASP A 78 19.36 -12.16 2.93
N GLU A 79 19.10 -10.90 2.55
CA GLU A 79 19.39 -9.71 3.38
C GLU A 79 18.12 -8.90 3.71
N ASP A 80 16.92 -9.52 3.61
CA ASP A 80 15.74 -8.93 4.22
C ASP A 80 15.82 -9.11 5.75
N ALA A 81 16.60 -8.27 6.42
CA ALA A 81 16.52 -8.08 7.88
C ALA A 81 15.07 -7.81 8.33
N ALA A 82 14.24 -7.26 7.42
CA ALA A 82 12.81 -7.11 7.58
C ALA A 82 12.03 -8.44 7.65
N TYR A 83 12.50 -9.53 7.02
CA TYR A 83 11.88 -10.86 7.07
C TYR A 83 12.22 -11.61 8.37
N GLU A 84 13.50 -11.61 8.77
CA GLU A 84 13.94 -12.11 10.09
C GLU A 84 13.25 -11.36 11.24
N ALA A 85 13.12 -10.03 11.12
CA ALA A 85 12.37 -9.23 12.08
C ALA A 85 10.87 -9.58 12.10
N ARG A 86 10.25 -9.82 10.94
CA ARG A 86 8.84 -10.23 10.84
C ARG A 86 8.59 -11.64 11.39
N LEU A 87 9.49 -12.60 11.15
CA LEU A 87 9.41 -13.93 11.74
C LEU A 87 9.52 -13.88 13.28
N ARG A 88 10.31 -12.94 13.81
CA ARG A 88 10.39 -12.68 15.27
C ARG A 88 9.16 -11.94 15.81
N GLU A 89 8.57 -11.03 15.04
CA GLU A 89 7.30 -10.35 15.40
C GLU A 89 6.09 -11.28 15.39
N VAL A 90 6.09 -12.31 14.53
CA VAL A 90 4.96 -13.25 14.39
C VAL A 90 4.94 -14.30 15.51
N GLY A 91 6.00 -14.47 16.31
CA GLY A 91 5.92 -15.08 17.65
C GLY A 91 5.26 -16.46 17.83
N LEU A 92 4.97 -17.20 16.74
CA LEU A 92 4.35 -18.52 16.78
C LEU A 92 5.44 -19.61 16.69
N PRO A 93 5.84 -20.25 17.80
CA PRO A 93 6.81 -21.33 17.78
C PRO A 93 6.35 -22.52 16.94
N LEU A 94 7.34 -23.11 16.27
CA LEU A 94 7.25 -24.46 15.78
C LEU A 94 7.72 -25.37 16.91
N VAL A 95 6.81 -26.13 17.52
CA VAL A 95 7.20 -27.27 18.35
C VAL A 95 7.88 -28.27 17.41
N ARG A 96 9.20 -28.40 17.54
CA ARG A 96 10.04 -29.32 16.76
C ARG A 96 10.28 -30.58 17.58
N ASP A 97 9.21 -31.28 17.94
CA ASP A 97 9.36 -32.55 18.65
C ASP A 97 8.96 -33.74 17.78
N SER A 98 9.98 -34.58 17.59
CA SER A 98 9.98 -36.04 17.51
C SER A 98 10.08 -36.73 16.15
N GLU A 99 10.85 -37.82 16.24
CA GLU A 99 11.53 -38.64 15.25
C GLU A 99 10.65 -39.14 14.09
N PRO A 100 11.27 -39.38 12.91
CA PRO A 100 10.55 -39.84 11.73
C PRO A 100 9.90 -41.21 11.99
N LEU A 101 8.62 -41.31 11.64
CA LEU A 101 7.93 -42.59 11.58
C LEU A 101 8.46 -43.33 10.34
N VAL A 102 9.35 -44.28 10.55
CA VAL A 102 9.80 -45.20 9.49
C VAL A 102 8.64 -46.13 9.19
N VAL A 103 7.92 -45.86 8.11
CA VAL A 103 7.01 -46.83 7.50
C VAL A 103 7.83 -47.62 6.49
N GLU A 104 8.15 -48.88 6.82
CA GLU A 104 8.75 -49.81 5.87
C GLU A 104 7.77 -50.07 4.72
N THR A 105 7.97 -49.40 3.59
CA THR A 105 7.33 -49.78 2.34
C THR A 105 8.13 -50.94 1.74
N GLY A 106 7.58 -52.15 1.85
CA GLY A 106 8.12 -53.35 1.23
C GLY A 106 8.37 -53.16 -0.26
N ALA A 107 9.54 -53.65 -0.69
CA ALA A 107 9.98 -53.63 -2.07
C ALA A 107 8.99 -54.36 -3.00
N GLY A 108 8.65 -53.71 -4.10
CA GLY A 108 7.95 -54.31 -5.24
C GLY A 108 8.29 -53.52 -6.50
N GLU A 109 9.16 -54.08 -7.33
CA GLU A 109 9.50 -53.56 -8.66
C GLU A 109 8.26 -53.59 -9.57
N GLY A 110 8.05 -52.51 -10.33
CA GLY A 110 7.04 -52.46 -11.37
C GLY A 110 6.55 -51.04 -11.61
N GLY A 111 6.81 -50.50 -12.80
CA GLY A 111 6.36 -49.16 -13.18
C GLY A 111 4.85 -49.06 -13.11
N ASP A 112 4.37 -48.21 -12.22
CA ASP A 112 2.98 -47.79 -12.14
C ASP A 112 2.93 -46.27 -12.16
N SER A 113 2.04 -45.72 -12.97
CA SER A 113 1.77 -44.30 -13.01
C SER A 113 1.19 -43.88 -11.67
N PHE A 114 2.03 -43.41 -10.75
CA PHE A 114 1.57 -42.86 -9.48
C PHE A 114 0.77 -41.58 -9.75
N MET A 115 -0.56 -41.70 -9.70
CA MET A 115 -1.44 -40.61 -9.28
C MET A 115 -0.80 -39.95 -8.05
N LEU A 116 -0.57 -38.64 -8.11
CA LEU A 116 0.03 -37.89 -7.00
C LEU A 116 -0.73 -38.22 -5.70
N VAL A 117 -0.08 -39.01 -4.83
CA VAL A 117 -0.55 -39.26 -3.48
C VAL A 117 -0.55 -37.90 -2.78
N ASN A 118 -1.74 -37.43 -2.37
CA ASN A 118 -1.91 -36.28 -1.49
C ASN A 118 -1.01 -36.46 -0.27
N THR A 119 0.17 -35.85 -0.30
CA THR A 119 1.14 -35.95 0.79
C THR A 119 0.58 -35.19 1.98
N VAL A 120 0.54 -35.85 3.14
CA VAL A 120 0.18 -35.21 4.41
C VAL A 120 1.33 -34.32 4.85
N LEU A 121 1.04 -33.04 5.07
CA LEU A 121 2.01 -32.06 5.55
C LEU A 121 1.98 -31.91 7.07
N ALA A 122 0.78 -31.92 7.64
CA ALA A 122 0.59 -31.83 9.08
C ALA A 122 -0.73 -32.47 9.51
N GLU A 123 -0.84 -32.79 10.80
CA GLU A 123 -2.05 -33.25 11.46
C GLU A 123 -2.33 -32.36 12.68
N VAL A 124 -3.59 -31.94 12.83
CA VAL A 124 -4.05 -31.01 13.87
C VAL A 124 -5.29 -31.60 14.54
N ASN A 125 -5.14 -32.12 15.75
CA ASN A 125 -6.20 -32.80 16.52
C ASN A 125 -6.99 -33.84 15.70
N GLY A 126 -6.29 -34.63 14.87
CA GLY A 126 -6.90 -35.65 14.00
C GLY A 126 -7.32 -35.15 12.61
N GLU A 127 -7.26 -33.84 12.33
CA GLU A 127 -7.48 -33.30 10.99
C GLU A 127 -6.18 -33.20 10.19
N VAL A 128 -6.19 -33.75 8.98
CA VAL A 128 -5.02 -33.82 8.09
C VAL A 128 -4.94 -32.61 7.18
N ILE A 129 -3.81 -31.91 7.16
CA ILE A 129 -3.46 -30.85 6.19
C ILE A 129 -2.68 -31.50 5.06
N THR A 130 -3.21 -31.41 3.85
CA THR A 130 -2.62 -32.00 2.66
C THR A 130 -1.78 -30.99 1.88
N ARG A 131 -0.95 -31.51 0.98
CA ARG A 131 -0.18 -30.69 0.04
C ARG A 131 -1.08 -29.82 -0.85
N GLU A 132 -2.24 -30.31 -1.25
CA GLU A 132 -3.14 -29.54 -2.13
C GLU A 132 -3.78 -28.35 -1.38
N ASP A 133 -4.09 -28.52 -0.08
CA ASP A 133 -4.62 -27.43 0.76
C ASP A 133 -3.68 -26.22 0.79
N ILE A 134 -2.36 -26.46 0.79
CA ILE A 134 -1.34 -25.41 0.86
C ILE A 134 -0.90 -24.93 -0.52
N LEU A 135 -0.59 -25.86 -1.44
CA LEU A 135 -0.02 -25.51 -2.74
C LEU A 135 -1.08 -25.04 -3.74
N GLY A 136 -2.30 -25.58 -3.68
CA GLY A 136 -3.37 -25.28 -4.64
C GLY A 136 -3.59 -23.77 -4.83
N PRO A 137 -3.86 -23.01 -3.76
CA PRO A 137 -4.03 -21.56 -3.84
C PRO A 137 -2.78 -20.79 -4.27
N LEU A 138 -1.58 -21.36 -4.09
CA LEU A 138 -0.30 -20.72 -4.41
C LEU A 138 0.14 -20.95 -5.85
N ARG A 139 -0.41 -21.94 -6.57
CA ARG A 139 0.01 -22.33 -7.94
C ARG A 139 0.11 -21.13 -8.90
N PRO A 140 -0.90 -20.24 -9.04
CA PRO A 140 -0.81 -19.12 -9.98
C PRO A 140 0.32 -18.14 -9.64
N GLN A 141 0.55 -17.94 -8.34
CA GLN A 141 1.59 -17.05 -7.84
C GLN A 141 2.99 -17.66 -8.01
N MET A 142 3.12 -18.98 -7.81
CA MET A 142 4.36 -19.71 -8.05
C MET A 142 4.73 -19.70 -9.55
N ASP A 143 3.76 -19.85 -10.44
CA ASP A 143 3.99 -19.75 -11.89
C ASP A 143 4.48 -18.37 -12.32
N GLN A 144 3.99 -17.31 -11.65
CA GLN A 144 4.50 -15.97 -11.83
C GLN A 144 5.93 -15.83 -11.30
N TRP A 145 6.20 -16.27 -10.07
CA TRP A 145 7.54 -16.19 -9.47
C TRP A 145 8.58 -16.98 -10.26
N ARG A 146 8.20 -18.10 -10.86
CA ARG A 146 9.08 -18.90 -11.71
C ARG A 146 9.59 -18.12 -12.93
N LYS A 147 8.82 -17.14 -13.43
CA LYS A 147 9.19 -16.27 -14.56
C LYS A 147 10.03 -15.06 -14.11
N GLU A 148 9.81 -14.58 -12.89
CA GLU A 148 10.42 -13.34 -12.37
C GLU A 148 11.76 -13.56 -11.63
N TYR A 149 11.94 -14.73 -11.00
CA TYR A 149 13.07 -15.01 -10.12
C TYR A 149 14.05 -16.03 -10.72
N SER A 150 15.31 -15.99 -10.27
CA SER A 150 16.26 -17.07 -10.52
C SER A 150 15.80 -18.37 -9.84
N PRO A 151 16.23 -19.56 -10.30
CA PRO A 151 15.83 -20.83 -9.69
C PRO A 151 16.09 -20.93 -8.18
N GLU A 152 17.17 -20.29 -7.70
CA GLU A 152 17.51 -20.26 -6.27
C GLU A 152 16.61 -19.30 -5.50
N ALA A 153 16.41 -18.07 -6.00
CA ALA A 153 15.52 -17.10 -5.38
C ALA A 153 14.06 -17.57 -5.38
N PHE A 154 13.64 -18.27 -6.44
CA PHE A 154 12.33 -18.93 -6.52
C PHE A 154 12.15 -19.99 -5.42
N ARG A 155 13.12 -20.90 -5.24
CA ARG A 155 13.05 -21.92 -4.18
C ARG A 155 12.99 -21.30 -2.79
N SER A 156 13.84 -20.32 -2.51
CA SER A 156 13.83 -19.59 -1.23
C SER A 156 12.46 -18.93 -0.99
N ARG A 157 11.92 -18.23 -2.00
CA ARG A 157 10.61 -17.58 -1.90
C ARG A 157 9.46 -18.57 -1.67
N CYS A 158 9.43 -19.67 -2.42
CA CYS A 158 8.41 -20.71 -2.26
C CYS A 158 8.46 -21.31 -0.85
N ARG A 159 9.66 -21.65 -0.35
CA ARG A 159 9.82 -22.20 1.00
C ARG A 159 9.26 -21.26 2.06
N GLN A 160 9.62 -19.98 2.03
CA GLN A 160 9.12 -18.99 2.99
C GLN A 160 7.59 -18.89 2.99
N VAL A 161 6.98 -18.89 1.80
CA VAL A 161 5.53 -18.72 1.66
C VAL A 161 4.79 -20.00 2.05
N ILE A 162 5.33 -21.17 1.69
CA ILE A 162 4.77 -22.46 2.07
C ILE A 162 4.82 -22.64 3.59
N ASP A 163 5.95 -22.34 4.23
CA ASP A 163 6.09 -22.41 5.69
C ASP A 163 5.09 -21.50 6.39
N LEU A 164 4.93 -20.26 5.90
CA LEU A 164 3.95 -19.33 6.43
C LEU A 164 2.52 -19.84 6.26
N ARG A 165 2.15 -20.32 5.06
CA ARG A 165 0.81 -20.85 4.78
C ARG A 165 0.49 -22.09 5.60
N LEU A 166 1.46 -22.98 5.80
CA LEU A 166 1.27 -24.16 6.64
C LEU A 166 0.97 -23.74 8.10
N ARG A 167 1.72 -22.78 8.64
CA ARG A 167 1.46 -22.23 9.99
C ARG A 167 0.09 -21.57 10.08
N GLU A 168 -0.27 -20.74 9.10
CA GLU A 168 -1.59 -20.10 9.05
C GLU A 168 -2.72 -21.12 9.02
N GLU A 169 -2.56 -22.20 8.24
CA GLU A 169 -3.57 -23.25 8.12
C GLU A 169 -3.70 -24.08 9.40
N ILE A 170 -2.59 -24.43 10.06
CA ILE A 170 -2.61 -25.07 11.37
C ILE A 170 -3.31 -24.18 12.40
N SER A 171 -2.90 -22.91 12.49
CA SER A 171 -3.50 -21.92 13.41
C SER A 171 -5.00 -21.79 13.16
N ARG A 172 -5.41 -21.71 11.89
CA ARG A 172 -6.81 -21.60 11.49
C ARG A 172 -7.61 -22.81 11.96
N ARG A 173 -7.10 -24.03 11.77
CA ARG A 173 -7.80 -25.26 12.19
C ARG A 173 -7.95 -25.35 13.70
N LEU A 174 -6.90 -25.04 14.46
CA LEU A 174 -6.96 -24.97 15.92
C LEU A 174 -8.05 -24.00 16.39
N VAL A 175 -8.07 -22.78 15.83
CA VAL A 175 -9.05 -21.76 16.22
C VAL A 175 -10.47 -22.12 15.75
N VAL A 176 -10.64 -22.74 14.59
CA VAL A 176 -11.96 -23.20 14.11
C VAL A 176 -12.51 -24.28 15.04
N GLN A 177 -11.70 -25.25 15.47
CA GLN A 177 -12.14 -26.30 16.39
C GLN A 177 -12.59 -25.71 17.73
N GLU A 178 -11.82 -24.78 18.30
CA GLU A 178 -12.22 -24.07 19.52
C GLU A 178 -13.48 -23.22 19.31
N ALA A 179 -13.59 -22.56 18.16
CA ALA A 179 -14.79 -21.79 17.81
C ALA A 179 -16.02 -22.71 17.70
N GLU A 180 -15.88 -23.88 17.11
CA GLU A 180 -16.96 -24.86 17.02
C GLU A 180 -17.35 -25.43 18.39
N ALA A 181 -16.41 -25.53 19.34
CA ALA A 181 -16.68 -25.98 20.70
C ALA A 181 -17.31 -24.88 21.59
N GLU A 182 -16.83 -23.63 21.51
CA GLU A 182 -17.23 -22.54 22.43
C GLU A 182 -18.35 -21.62 21.90
N LEU A 183 -18.58 -21.54 20.58
CA LEU A 183 -19.67 -20.73 20.03
C LEU A 183 -21.01 -21.45 20.22
N SER A 184 -22.02 -20.68 20.63
CA SER A 184 -23.40 -21.15 20.72
C SER A 184 -24.01 -21.40 19.35
N ASP A 185 -25.06 -22.22 19.30
CA ASP A 185 -25.76 -22.53 18.05
C ASP A 185 -26.35 -21.27 17.39
N GLN A 186 -26.83 -20.31 18.19
CA GLN A 186 -27.33 -19.02 17.69
C GLN A 186 -26.23 -18.20 17.01
N GLU A 187 -25.01 -18.18 17.59
CA GLU A 187 -23.86 -17.48 16.98
C GLU A 187 -23.45 -18.12 15.66
N LYS A 188 -23.43 -19.47 15.61
CA LYS A 188 -23.13 -20.23 14.39
C LYS A 188 -24.18 -19.99 13.31
N GLU A 189 -25.46 -20.01 13.67
CA GLU A 189 -26.56 -19.69 12.74
C GLU A 189 -26.43 -18.26 12.19
N GLN A 190 -26.07 -17.29 13.04
CA GLN A 190 -25.86 -15.91 12.58
C GLN A 190 -24.67 -15.80 11.60
N ILE A 191 -23.63 -16.62 11.76
CA ILE A 191 -22.52 -16.73 10.82
C ILE A 191 -23.00 -17.32 9.49
N ASP A 192 -23.78 -18.39 9.53
CA ASP A 192 -24.32 -19.04 8.32
C ASP A 192 -25.26 -18.10 7.53
N LEU A 193 -26.11 -17.33 8.23
CA LEU A 193 -26.93 -16.27 7.62
C LEU A 193 -26.08 -15.15 6.99
N THR A 194 -24.93 -14.84 7.59
CA THR A 194 -24.01 -13.82 7.05
C THR A 194 -23.29 -14.36 5.81
N LEU A 195 -22.85 -15.62 5.84
CA LEU A 195 -22.30 -16.31 4.68
C LEU A 195 -23.31 -16.37 3.52
N ALA A 196 -24.57 -16.73 3.80
CA ALA A 196 -25.62 -16.77 2.79
C ALA A 196 -25.83 -15.40 2.12
N ARG A 197 -25.79 -14.31 2.90
CA ARG A 197 -25.84 -12.94 2.36
C ARG A 197 -24.63 -12.61 1.49
N MET A 198 -23.41 -12.98 1.90
CA MET A 198 -22.21 -12.74 1.09
C MET A 198 -22.26 -13.48 -0.24
N VAL A 199 -22.62 -14.76 -0.21
CA VAL A 199 -22.77 -15.58 -1.42
C VAL A 199 -23.82 -14.99 -2.34
N LYS A 200 -24.95 -14.52 -1.80
CA LYS A 200 -25.99 -13.83 -2.58
C LYS A 200 -25.46 -12.56 -3.26
N THR A 201 -24.68 -11.75 -2.56
CA THR A 201 -24.05 -10.55 -3.15
C THR A 201 -23.08 -10.93 -4.26
N LEU A 202 -22.19 -11.90 -4.03
CA LEU A 202 -21.24 -12.37 -5.05
C LEU A 202 -21.95 -12.95 -6.28
N THR A 203 -23.07 -13.64 -6.07
CA THR A 203 -23.90 -14.18 -7.16
C THR A 203 -24.52 -13.06 -7.99
N ALA A 204 -25.02 -12.00 -7.33
CA ALA A 204 -25.58 -10.85 -8.01
C ALA A 204 -24.52 -10.10 -8.83
N GLU A 205 -23.31 -9.94 -8.30
CA GLU A 205 -22.17 -9.33 -9.01
C GLU A 205 -21.68 -10.17 -10.20
N ALA A 206 -21.73 -11.50 -10.07
CA ALA A 206 -21.38 -12.41 -11.15
C ALA A 206 -22.47 -12.53 -12.23
N GLY A 207 -23.69 -12.09 -11.94
CA GLY A 207 -24.86 -12.14 -12.82
C GLY A 207 -25.69 -13.43 -12.69
N SER A 208 -25.07 -14.57 -12.38
CA SER A 208 -25.75 -15.83 -12.09
C SER A 208 -24.88 -16.76 -11.23
N THR A 209 -25.47 -17.80 -10.64
CA THR A 209 -24.72 -18.84 -9.90
C THR A 209 -23.77 -19.61 -10.81
N LEU A 210 -24.23 -19.96 -12.02
CA LEU A 210 -23.42 -20.62 -13.04
C LEU A 210 -22.21 -19.78 -13.44
N ALA A 211 -22.39 -18.48 -13.68
CA ALA A 211 -21.28 -17.59 -14.03
C ALA A 211 -20.27 -17.43 -12.88
N LEU A 212 -20.73 -17.48 -11.63
CA LEU A 212 -19.85 -17.50 -10.46
C LEU A 212 -19.06 -18.81 -10.38
N GLU A 213 -19.73 -19.96 -10.55
CA GLU A 213 -19.08 -21.27 -10.54
C GLU A 213 -18.06 -21.43 -11.66
N GLU A 214 -18.36 -20.95 -12.87
CA GLU A 214 -17.41 -20.93 -13.99
C GLU A 214 -16.16 -20.10 -13.66
N LYS A 215 -16.33 -18.89 -13.13
CA LYS A 215 -15.22 -18.03 -12.70
C LYS A 215 -14.38 -18.66 -11.58
N LEU A 216 -15.02 -19.35 -10.64
CA LEU A 216 -14.32 -20.04 -9.56
C LEU A 216 -13.54 -21.24 -10.10
N ARG A 217 -14.12 -21.98 -11.05
CA ARG A 217 -13.50 -23.12 -11.71
C ARG A 217 -12.29 -22.70 -12.56
N GLU A 218 -12.36 -21.59 -13.27
CA GLU A 218 -11.21 -20.99 -13.97
C GLU A 218 -10.03 -20.69 -13.01
N ARG A 219 -10.34 -20.38 -11.76
CA ARG A 219 -9.36 -20.11 -10.70
C ARG A 219 -8.95 -21.36 -9.91
N GLY A 220 -9.43 -22.55 -10.29
CA GLY A 220 -9.13 -23.80 -9.62
C GLY A 220 -9.86 -24.00 -8.28
N SER A 221 -11.01 -23.35 -8.09
CA SER A 221 -11.82 -23.43 -6.86
C SER A 221 -13.28 -23.81 -7.17
N SER A 222 -14.03 -24.25 -6.16
CA SER A 222 -15.47 -24.51 -6.28
C SER A 222 -16.27 -23.58 -5.37
N LEU A 223 -17.56 -23.39 -5.66
CA LEU A 223 -18.45 -22.62 -4.78
C LEU A 223 -18.55 -23.24 -3.39
N GLU A 224 -18.51 -24.57 -3.30
CA GLU A 224 -18.54 -25.30 -2.04
C GLU A 224 -17.27 -25.04 -1.21
N GLU A 225 -16.09 -25.15 -1.82
CA GLU A 225 -14.82 -24.89 -1.14
C GLU A 225 -14.74 -23.43 -0.71
N GLN A 226 -15.16 -22.50 -1.57
CA GLN A 226 -15.22 -21.08 -1.23
C GLN A 226 -16.16 -20.82 -0.05
N ARG A 227 -17.33 -21.48 0.00
CA ARG A 227 -18.25 -21.38 1.14
C ARG A 227 -17.62 -21.91 2.42
N LYS A 228 -16.96 -23.07 2.38
CA LYS A 228 -16.27 -23.67 3.53
C LYS A 228 -15.16 -22.77 4.05
N GLN A 229 -14.35 -22.20 3.16
CA GLN A 229 -13.28 -21.28 3.50
C GLN A 229 -13.83 -19.99 4.13
N GLN A 230 -14.85 -19.37 3.51
CA GLN A 230 -15.48 -18.16 4.04
C GLN A 230 -16.16 -18.41 5.39
N ARG A 231 -16.85 -19.55 5.55
CA ARG A 231 -17.45 -19.94 6.83
C ARG A 231 -16.38 -20.05 7.92
N SER A 232 -15.28 -20.74 7.65
CA SER A 232 -14.16 -20.89 8.57
C SER A 232 -13.57 -19.55 8.97
N GLN A 233 -13.41 -18.63 8.01
CA GLN A 233 -12.91 -17.29 8.28
C GLN A 233 -13.84 -16.49 9.19
N LEU A 234 -15.15 -16.60 9.00
CA LEU A 234 -16.14 -15.93 9.83
C LEU A 234 -16.22 -16.51 11.24
N LEU A 235 -16.09 -17.83 11.38
CA LEU A 235 -15.99 -18.49 12.69
C LEU A 235 -14.79 -17.98 13.47
N VAL A 236 -13.60 -18.01 12.86
CA VAL A 236 -12.37 -17.49 13.48
C VAL A 236 -12.53 -16.04 13.89
N GLN A 237 -13.06 -15.19 13.01
CA GLN A 237 -13.24 -13.77 13.30
C GLN A 237 -14.22 -13.53 14.45
N ALA A 238 -15.38 -14.20 14.43
CA ALA A 238 -16.41 -14.04 15.45
C ALA A 238 -15.90 -14.54 16.82
N TYR A 239 -15.24 -15.71 16.82
CA TYR A 239 -14.70 -16.32 18.01
C TYR A 239 -13.59 -15.49 18.65
N LEU A 240 -12.56 -15.10 17.89
CA LEU A 240 -11.46 -14.28 18.43
C LEU A 240 -11.98 -12.93 18.94
N ARG A 241 -12.94 -12.31 18.24
CA ARG A 241 -13.56 -11.07 18.70
C ARG A 241 -14.30 -11.25 20.03
N LYS A 242 -15.02 -12.36 20.21
CA LYS A 242 -15.71 -12.70 21.46
C LYS A 242 -14.73 -12.98 22.59
N LYS A 243 -13.68 -13.77 22.31
CA LYS A 243 -12.71 -14.24 23.31
C LYS A 243 -11.78 -13.12 23.77
N ILE A 244 -11.28 -12.31 22.84
CA ILE A 244 -10.18 -11.36 23.09
C ILE A 244 -10.70 -9.92 23.19
N GLY A 245 -11.75 -9.58 22.44
CA GLY A 245 -12.28 -8.21 22.36
C GLY A 245 -12.59 -7.57 23.73
N PRO A 246 -13.26 -8.27 24.67
CA PRO A 246 -13.59 -7.71 25.98
C PRO A 246 -12.38 -7.31 26.83
N ASP A 247 -11.25 -7.99 26.68
CA ASP A 247 -10.04 -7.75 27.48
C ASP A 247 -9.18 -6.57 26.98
N ILE A 248 -9.55 -5.95 25.85
CA ILE A 248 -8.77 -4.87 25.26
C ILE A 248 -9.26 -3.55 25.81
N HIS A 249 -8.47 -3.02 26.74
CA HIS A 249 -8.66 -1.68 27.27
C HIS A 249 -7.50 -0.79 26.85
N VAL A 250 -7.81 0.40 26.34
CA VAL A 250 -6.82 1.43 26.02
C VAL A 250 -6.90 2.50 27.10
N THR A 251 -5.80 2.69 27.83
CA THR A 251 -5.73 3.68 28.91
C THR A 251 -5.36 5.06 28.36
N HIS A 252 -5.76 6.12 29.07
CA HIS A 252 -5.38 7.48 28.70
C HIS A 252 -3.85 7.69 28.67
N SER A 253 -3.12 7.04 29.59
CA SER A 253 -1.66 7.05 29.60
C SER A 253 -1.05 6.48 28.33
N GLU A 254 -1.62 5.39 27.80
CA GLU A 254 -1.13 4.79 26.55
C GLU A 254 -1.40 5.69 25.35
N LEU A 255 -2.57 6.32 25.30
CA LEU A 255 -2.89 7.31 24.26
C LEU A 255 -1.90 8.47 24.26
N MET A 256 -1.62 9.02 25.44
CA MET A 256 -0.70 10.15 25.59
C MET A 256 0.75 9.78 25.28
N ASN A 257 1.21 8.61 25.74
CA ASN A 257 2.54 8.11 25.42
C ASN A 257 2.68 7.90 23.91
N ARG A 258 1.70 7.26 23.30
CA ARG A 258 1.71 7.03 21.85
C ARG A 258 1.71 8.33 21.07
N TYR A 259 0.86 9.28 21.43
CA TYR A 259 0.84 10.61 20.81
C TYR A 259 2.22 11.27 20.89
N ARG A 260 2.86 11.26 22.07
CA ARG A 260 4.21 11.84 22.25
C ARG A 260 5.27 11.18 21.38
N GLU A 261 5.26 9.85 21.28
CA GLU A 261 6.20 9.10 20.44
C GLU A 261 6.14 9.48 18.97
N VAL A 262 4.93 9.65 18.41
CA VAL A 262 4.76 9.93 16.98
C VAL A 262 4.51 11.40 16.66
N ARG A 263 4.49 12.26 17.67
CA ARG A 263 4.11 13.68 17.53
C ARG A 263 4.97 14.37 16.49
N GLU A 264 6.28 14.26 16.61
CA GLU A 264 7.23 14.97 15.74
C GLU A 264 7.18 14.47 14.31
N GLU A 265 7.03 13.16 14.12
CA GLU A 265 7.01 12.53 12.80
C GLU A 265 5.68 12.75 12.06
N ARG A 266 4.54 12.60 12.74
CA ARG A 266 3.23 12.54 12.10
C ARG A 266 2.36 13.77 12.31
N TYR A 267 2.53 14.44 13.45
CA TYR A 267 1.58 15.45 13.90
C TYR A 267 2.17 16.87 13.93
N VAL A 268 3.49 17.03 13.77
CA VAL A 268 4.11 18.33 13.52
C VAL A 268 4.09 18.61 12.02
N LYS A 269 3.18 19.48 11.59
CA LYS A 269 3.16 19.99 10.22
C LYS A 269 4.08 21.22 10.16
N PRO A 270 5.18 21.20 9.39
CA PRO A 270 6.05 22.35 9.27
C PRO A 270 5.36 23.47 8.49
N THR A 271 5.79 24.70 8.75
CA THR A 271 5.39 25.86 7.93
C THR A 271 5.81 25.63 6.49
N ARG A 272 4.91 25.89 5.55
CA ARG A 272 5.18 25.86 4.11
C ARG A 272 4.81 27.18 3.47
N VAL A 273 5.64 27.65 2.56
CA VAL A 273 5.38 28.88 1.78
C VAL A 273 5.41 28.53 0.30
N ARG A 274 4.40 28.97 -0.45
CA ARG A 274 4.44 28.91 -1.92
C ARG A 274 5.32 30.07 -2.41
N LEU A 275 6.53 29.74 -2.84
CA LEU A 275 7.57 30.72 -3.15
C LEU A 275 7.40 31.29 -4.56
N GLY A 276 7.25 32.61 -4.66
CA GLY A 276 7.44 33.38 -5.88
C GLY A 276 8.83 34.00 -5.92
N LEU A 277 9.58 33.77 -7.01
CA LEU A 277 10.95 34.23 -7.17
C LEU A 277 11.18 34.86 -8.55
N ILE A 278 11.70 36.08 -8.56
CA ILE A 278 12.27 36.73 -9.75
C ILE A 278 13.77 36.81 -9.57
N THR A 279 14.51 36.28 -10.53
CA THR A 279 15.97 36.19 -10.52
C THR A 279 16.54 37.17 -11.53
N LEU A 280 17.44 38.05 -11.12
CA LEU A 280 18.11 39.03 -11.99
C LEU A 280 19.62 38.86 -11.86
N LYS A 281 20.31 38.46 -12.92
CA LYS A 281 21.77 38.26 -12.89
C LYS A 281 22.49 39.59 -13.07
N LYS A 282 23.50 39.83 -12.24
CA LYS A 282 24.35 41.04 -12.29
C LYS A 282 25.06 41.19 -13.64
N SER A 283 25.45 40.08 -14.26
CA SER A 283 26.18 40.03 -15.53
C SER A 283 25.36 40.33 -16.78
N GLN A 284 24.02 40.29 -16.68
CA GLN A 284 23.13 40.53 -17.82
C GLN A 284 22.51 41.94 -17.82
N ALA A 285 22.78 42.75 -16.80
CA ALA A 285 22.55 44.19 -16.83
C ALA A 285 23.84 44.91 -17.26
N ALA A 286 23.79 46.20 -17.60
CA ALA A 286 24.98 47.02 -17.89
C ALA A 286 25.81 47.35 -16.63
N GLY A 287 25.74 46.49 -15.60
CA GLY A 287 26.45 46.58 -14.34
C GLY A 287 25.56 46.23 -13.14
N GLU A 288 26.21 45.96 -12.00
CA GLU A 288 25.54 45.64 -10.73
C GLU A 288 24.54 46.71 -10.27
N ALA A 289 24.89 47.99 -10.45
CA ALA A 289 24.04 49.11 -10.08
C ALA A 289 22.71 49.11 -10.85
N GLU A 290 22.74 48.79 -12.14
CA GLU A 290 21.53 48.70 -12.97
C GLU A 290 20.70 47.46 -12.62
N ALA A 291 21.34 46.31 -12.38
CA ALA A 291 20.65 45.10 -11.94
C ALA A 291 19.92 45.31 -10.60
N ARG A 292 20.56 46.01 -9.65
CA ARG A 292 19.95 46.38 -8.35
C ARG A 292 18.78 47.34 -8.55
N ALA A 293 18.94 48.38 -9.37
CA ALA A 293 17.88 49.33 -9.67
C ALA A 293 16.66 48.65 -10.32
N LEU A 294 16.90 47.73 -11.26
CA LEU A 294 15.85 46.93 -11.89
C LEU A 294 15.15 46.02 -10.89
N ALA A 295 15.89 45.31 -10.03
CA ALA A 295 15.33 44.46 -8.99
C ALA A 295 14.44 45.27 -8.02
N GLN A 296 14.89 46.46 -7.64
CA GLN A 296 14.15 47.35 -6.77
C GLN A 296 12.88 47.88 -7.44
N ALA A 297 12.94 48.27 -8.73
CA ALA A 297 11.77 48.69 -9.49
C ALA A 297 10.75 47.55 -9.66
N VAL A 298 11.21 46.32 -9.93
CA VAL A 298 10.33 45.14 -10.02
C VAL A 298 9.67 44.82 -8.68
N ARG A 299 10.43 44.91 -7.58
CA ARG A 299 9.91 44.76 -6.22
C ARG A 299 8.82 45.79 -5.92
N GLU A 300 9.05 47.06 -6.23
CA GLU A 300 8.08 48.14 -5.99
C GLU A 300 6.77 47.91 -6.77
N ARG A 301 6.87 47.49 -8.04
CA ARG A 301 5.70 47.13 -8.84
C ARG A 301 4.94 45.92 -8.27
N ALA A 302 5.66 44.90 -7.85
CA ALA A 302 5.07 43.73 -7.20
C ALA A 302 4.38 44.10 -5.86
N ALA A 303 4.98 45.02 -5.09
CA ALA A 303 4.43 45.51 -3.83
C ALA A 303 3.21 46.44 -4.04
N ALA A 304 3.16 47.16 -5.17
CA ALA A 304 2.00 47.96 -5.59
C ALA A 304 0.81 47.11 -6.09
N GLY A 305 0.95 45.78 -6.14
CA GLY A 305 -0.12 44.86 -6.52
C GLY A 305 -0.11 44.43 -7.98
N GLU A 306 0.93 44.75 -8.76
CA GLU A 306 1.08 44.20 -10.10
C GLU A 306 1.25 42.66 -10.05
N ASP A 307 0.70 41.97 -11.05
CA ASP A 307 0.78 40.52 -11.16
C ASP A 307 2.24 40.04 -11.19
N PHE A 308 2.62 39.33 -10.13
CA PHE A 308 3.97 38.81 -9.95
C PHE A 308 4.37 37.82 -11.05
N ALA A 309 3.41 37.04 -11.57
CA ALA A 309 3.68 36.08 -12.63
C ALA A 309 4.02 36.78 -13.95
N ARG A 310 3.38 37.92 -14.24
CA ARG A 310 3.71 38.77 -15.39
C ARG A 310 5.09 39.40 -15.24
N LEU A 311 5.40 39.94 -14.07
CA LEU A 311 6.71 40.50 -13.76
C LEU A 311 7.81 39.44 -13.88
N ALA A 312 7.56 38.24 -13.38
CA ALA A 312 8.51 37.13 -13.48
C ALA A 312 8.73 36.69 -14.92
N ARG A 313 7.68 36.52 -15.74
CA ARG A 313 7.84 36.18 -17.17
C ARG A 313 8.62 37.24 -17.95
N ARG A 314 8.49 38.51 -17.56
CA ARG A 314 9.12 39.64 -18.27
C ARG A 314 10.56 39.92 -17.84
N TYR A 315 10.85 39.78 -16.55
CA TYR A 315 12.12 40.24 -15.97
C TYR A 315 12.97 39.12 -15.37
N SER A 316 12.38 37.97 -15.02
CA SER A 316 13.14 36.88 -14.39
C SER A 316 14.01 36.16 -15.42
N GLN A 317 15.26 35.92 -15.02
CA GLN A 317 16.26 35.12 -15.71
C GLN A 317 16.47 33.77 -15.01
N GLY A 318 15.55 33.40 -14.12
CA GLY A 318 15.56 32.15 -13.36
C GLY A 318 14.81 31.03 -14.09
N PRO A 319 14.98 29.76 -13.65
CA PRO A 319 14.39 28.60 -14.32
C PRO A 319 12.86 28.59 -14.33
N MET A 320 12.22 29.24 -13.36
CA MET A 320 10.75 29.32 -13.26
C MET A 320 10.17 30.60 -13.89
N ALA A 321 10.95 31.39 -14.64
CA ALA A 321 10.48 32.63 -15.27
C ALA A 321 9.22 32.42 -16.12
N GLU A 322 9.23 31.39 -16.98
CA GLU A 322 8.09 31.04 -17.84
C GLU A 322 6.87 30.55 -17.05
N ASN A 323 7.07 30.02 -15.84
CA ASN A 323 6.00 29.61 -14.93
C ASN A 323 5.57 30.74 -13.98
N GLY A 324 5.90 32.00 -14.30
CA GLY A 324 5.54 33.13 -13.45
C GLY A 324 6.36 33.22 -12.16
N GLY A 325 7.53 32.60 -12.11
CA GLY A 325 8.41 32.59 -10.95
C GLY A 325 7.92 31.71 -9.80
N ASP A 326 6.93 30.85 -10.01
CA ASP A 326 6.36 29.98 -8.98
C ASP A 326 7.21 28.72 -8.78
N TRP A 327 7.73 28.55 -7.57
CA TRP A 327 8.52 27.39 -7.15
C TRP A 327 7.68 26.35 -6.38
N GLY A 328 6.38 26.58 -6.24
CA GLY A 328 5.50 25.75 -5.43
C GLY A 328 5.79 25.88 -3.93
N TYR A 329 5.27 24.93 -3.16
CA TYR A 329 5.42 24.92 -1.71
C TYR A 329 6.80 24.43 -1.28
N ILE A 330 7.52 25.28 -0.55
CA ILE A 330 8.80 24.97 0.08
C ILE A 330 8.63 24.88 1.60
N ALA A 331 9.47 24.06 2.25
CA ALA A 331 9.61 24.01 3.70
C ALA A 331 10.82 24.86 4.13
N ALA A 332 10.83 25.32 5.38
CA ALA A 332 11.96 26.10 5.90
C ALA A 332 13.28 25.31 5.77
N GLY A 333 14.33 25.97 5.29
CA GLY A 333 15.64 25.37 5.03
C GLY A 333 15.72 24.47 3.79
N SER A 334 14.68 24.40 2.96
CA SER A 334 14.70 23.59 1.72
C SER A 334 15.25 24.35 0.52
N PHE A 335 15.28 25.68 0.56
CA PHE A 335 15.88 26.49 -0.50
C PHE A 335 17.40 26.65 -0.31
N ARG A 336 18.18 26.48 -1.38
CA ARG A 336 19.66 26.48 -1.33
C ARG A 336 20.24 27.80 -0.82
N VAL A 337 19.62 28.93 -1.19
CA VAL A 337 20.07 30.27 -0.80
C VAL A 337 19.36 30.64 0.50
N GLN A 338 20.07 30.53 1.62
CA GLN A 338 19.49 30.72 2.96
C GLN A 338 18.79 32.08 3.13
N THR A 339 19.35 33.16 2.57
CA THR A 339 18.76 34.50 2.65
C THR A 339 17.42 34.61 1.90
N VAL A 340 17.22 33.83 0.83
CA VAL A 340 15.93 33.75 0.12
C VAL A 340 14.92 32.96 0.92
N ASP A 341 15.34 31.86 1.55
CA ASP A 341 14.50 31.06 2.45
C ASP A 341 14.01 31.93 3.63
N GLU A 342 14.93 32.57 4.35
CA GLU A 342 14.62 33.47 5.47
C GLU A 342 13.68 34.60 5.07
N ALA A 343 13.92 35.23 3.91
CA ALA A 343 13.03 36.27 3.38
C ALA A 343 11.64 35.72 3.06
N ALA A 344 11.51 34.53 2.47
CA ALA A 344 10.21 33.93 2.14
C ALA A 344 9.40 33.59 3.40
N PHE A 345 10.04 33.04 4.43
CA PHE A 345 9.38 32.65 5.68
C PHE A 345 9.15 33.81 6.65
N ALA A 346 9.78 34.97 6.46
CA ALA A 346 9.48 36.19 7.22
C ALA A 346 8.24 36.94 6.69
N LEU A 347 7.79 36.65 5.47
CA LEU A 347 6.71 37.40 4.83
C LEU A 347 5.31 36.89 5.22
N PRO A 348 4.32 37.79 5.36
CA PRO A 348 2.92 37.40 5.40
C PRO A 348 2.46 36.89 4.03
N GLN A 349 1.33 36.19 3.99
CA GLN A 349 0.73 35.75 2.73
C GLN A 349 0.49 36.94 1.79
N GLY A 350 0.92 36.82 0.54
CA GLY A 350 0.88 37.86 -0.48
C GLY A 350 2.00 38.90 -0.39
N GLY A 351 2.80 38.89 0.68
CA GLY A 351 3.84 39.87 0.95
C GLY A 351 5.03 39.75 -0.02
N VAL A 352 5.62 40.91 -0.36
CA VAL A 352 6.84 41.03 -1.17
C VAL A 352 7.99 41.49 -0.28
N GLY A 353 9.09 40.74 -0.29
CA GLY A 353 10.26 41.01 0.55
C GLY A 353 11.21 42.06 -0.01
N PRO A 354 12.25 42.41 0.76
CA PRO A 354 13.37 43.18 0.23
C PRO A 354 14.05 42.42 -0.90
N VAL A 355 14.78 43.14 -1.75
CA VAL A 355 15.64 42.50 -2.75
C VAL A 355 16.76 41.78 -2.01
N VAL A 356 16.86 40.47 -2.21
CA VAL A 356 17.90 39.64 -1.62
C VAL A 356 19.06 39.54 -2.59
N GLU A 357 20.25 39.87 -2.13
CA GLU A 357 21.48 39.76 -2.89
C GLU A 357 22.20 38.45 -2.52
N ALA A 358 22.56 37.66 -3.52
CA ALA A 358 23.37 36.46 -3.33
C ALA A 358 24.24 36.20 -4.57
N ASP A 359 25.55 36.09 -4.35
CA ASP A 359 26.57 35.92 -5.39
C ASP A 359 26.37 36.91 -6.55
N ASP A 360 26.21 36.40 -7.78
CA ASP A 360 26.00 37.17 -9.01
C ASP A 360 24.52 37.46 -9.31
N VAL A 361 23.63 37.39 -8.31
CA VAL A 361 22.17 37.44 -8.53
C VAL A 361 21.46 38.32 -7.50
N PHE A 362 20.46 39.07 -7.98
CA PHE A 362 19.43 39.70 -7.16
C PHE A 362 18.12 38.91 -7.25
N TYR A 363 17.52 38.63 -6.11
CA TYR A 363 16.24 37.95 -5.98
C TYR A 363 15.16 38.90 -5.47
N VAL A 364 14.02 38.94 -6.16
CA VAL A 364 12.78 39.50 -5.61
C VAL A 364 11.93 38.34 -5.13
N VAL A 365 11.68 38.31 -3.83
CA VAL A 365 10.98 37.22 -3.14
C VAL A 365 9.54 37.65 -2.83
N LYS A 366 8.58 36.77 -3.12
CA LYS A 366 7.17 36.94 -2.75
C LYS A 366 6.65 35.65 -2.11
N ALA A 367 5.96 35.77 -0.98
CA ALA A 367 5.19 34.66 -0.42
C ALA A 367 3.81 34.64 -1.07
N LEU A 368 3.60 33.78 -2.08
CA LEU A 368 2.32 33.72 -2.80
C LEU A 368 1.20 33.22 -1.89
N GLU A 369 1.47 32.11 -1.19
CA GLU A 369 0.59 31.49 -0.20
C GLU A 369 1.43 31.04 1.00
N ARG A 370 0.84 31.04 2.19
CA ARG A 370 1.49 30.62 3.42
C ARG A 370 0.61 29.64 4.17
N GLN A 371 1.17 28.50 4.54
CA GLN A 371 0.57 27.52 5.42
C GLN A 371 1.39 27.48 6.70
N ASP A 372 0.88 28.07 7.77
CA ASP A 372 1.59 28.07 9.05
C ASP A 372 1.70 26.66 9.61
N GLY A 373 2.88 26.37 10.15
CA GLY A 373 3.14 25.12 10.82
C GLY A 373 2.24 24.99 12.03
N ARG A 374 1.64 23.81 12.18
CA ARG A 374 0.81 23.50 13.35
C ARG A 374 1.14 22.12 13.86
N THR A 375 1.16 21.99 15.17
CA THR A 375 1.08 20.67 15.79
C THR A 375 -0.39 20.28 15.82
N VAL A 376 -0.75 19.15 15.24
CA VAL A 376 -2.10 18.58 15.35
C VAL A 376 -2.32 18.20 16.83
N PRO A 377 -3.31 18.80 17.52
CA PRO A 377 -3.53 18.54 18.94
C PRO A 377 -4.01 17.10 19.16
N PHE A 378 -3.74 16.56 20.33
CA PHE A 378 -4.16 15.21 20.71
C PHE A 378 -5.65 14.96 20.44
N THR A 379 -6.51 15.95 20.72
CA THR A 379 -7.97 15.84 20.54
C THR A 379 -8.40 15.59 19.10
N GLU A 380 -7.62 16.03 18.10
CA GLU A 380 -7.92 15.79 16.68
C GLU A 380 -7.55 14.37 16.22
N VAL A 381 -6.64 13.69 16.94
CA VAL A 381 -6.05 12.40 16.53
C VAL A 381 -6.29 11.28 17.53
N GLN A 382 -7.05 11.56 18.60
CA GLN A 382 -7.31 10.60 19.67
C GLN A 382 -7.90 9.29 19.15
N ASP A 383 -8.92 9.35 18.28
CA ASP A 383 -9.59 8.16 17.74
C ASP A 383 -8.66 7.32 16.85
N GLU A 384 -7.79 7.97 16.07
CA GLU A 384 -6.80 7.31 15.23
C GLU A 384 -5.78 6.55 16.09
N ILE A 385 -5.26 7.22 17.13
CA ILE A 385 -4.30 6.63 18.06
C ILE A 385 -4.94 5.50 18.87
N GLU A 386 -6.19 5.67 19.31
CA GLU A 386 -6.91 4.62 20.02
C GLU A 386 -7.11 3.37 19.16
N ALA A 387 -7.53 3.55 17.90
CA ALA A 387 -7.68 2.45 16.97
C ALA A 387 -6.33 1.72 16.75
N GLU A 388 -5.24 2.46 16.56
CA GLU A 388 -3.90 1.88 16.39
C GLU A 388 -3.48 1.06 17.61
N ILE A 389 -3.63 1.59 18.82
CA ILE A 389 -3.27 0.88 20.06
C ILE A 389 -4.17 -0.34 20.26
N ARG A 390 -5.47 -0.21 20.01
CA ARG A 390 -6.45 -1.29 20.12
C ARG A 390 -6.11 -2.43 19.16
N ASP A 391 -5.82 -2.13 17.91
CA ASP A 391 -5.45 -3.11 16.89
C ASP A 391 -4.13 -3.81 17.25
N ARG A 392 -3.13 -3.06 17.72
CA ARG A 392 -1.87 -3.65 18.20
C ARG A 392 -2.09 -4.63 19.37
N LYS A 393 -2.83 -4.20 20.40
CA LYS A 393 -3.17 -5.05 21.55
C LYS A 393 -3.99 -6.28 21.15
N TYR A 394 -4.94 -6.11 20.24
CA TYR A 394 -5.75 -7.20 19.70
C TYR A 394 -4.84 -8.25 19.05
N ASN A 395 -3.96 -7.81 18.15
CA ASN A 395 -3.06 -8.70 17.42
C ASN A 395 -2.10 -9.43 18.37
N GLU A 396 -1.50 -8.73 19.34
CA GLU A 396 -0.63 -9.38 20.34
C GLU A 396 -1.37 -10.44 21.16
N LYS A 397 -2.59 -10.16 21.62
CA LYS A 397 -3.39 -11.14 22.37
C LYS A 397 -3.81 -12.31 21.49
N VAL A 398 -4.16 -12.08 20.22
CA VAL A 398 -4.44 -13.16 19.25
C VAL A 398 -3.24 -14.06 19.06
N GLN A 399 -2.04 -13.49 18.86
CA GLN A 399 -0.83 -14.29 18.67
C GLN A 399 -0.51 -15.12 19.92
N ARG A 400 -0.60 -14.53 21.12
CA ARG A 400 -0.43 -15.28 22.37
C ARG A 400 -1.46 -16.39 22.51
N TYR A 401 -2.73 -16.12 22.21
CA TYR A 401 -3.79 -17.11 22.34
C TYR A 401 -3.65 -18.27 21.33
N ILE A 402 -3.28 -17.98 20.09
CA ILE A 402 -2.97 -19.01 19.09
C ILE A 402 -1.78 -19.84 19.60
N GLN A 403 -0.78 -19.20 20.20
CA GLN A 403 0.34 -19.93 20.77
C GLN A 403 -0.08 -20.87 21.91
N ASP A 404 -0.95 -20.41 22.81
CA ASP A 404 -1.52 -21.27 23.85
C ASP A 404 -2.34 -22.44 23.26
N LEU A 405 -2.89 -22.29 22.05
CA LEU A 405 -3.56 -23.38 21.33
C LEU A 405 -2.57 -24.38 20.73
N TYR A 406 -1.42 -23.91 20.24
CA TYR A 406 -0.35 -24.80 19.79
C TYR A 406 0.20 -25.67 20.92
N GLU A 407 0.34 -25.12 22.13
CA GLU A 407 0.86 -25.86 23.28
C GLU A 407 -0.14 -26.87 23.85
N ARG A 408 -1.44 -26.57 23.76
CA ARG A 408 -2.51 -27.46 24.25
C ARG A 408 -2.98 -28.48 23.22
N GLY A 409 -2.92 -28.13 21.93
CA GLY A 409 -3.38 -28.96 20.83
C GLY A 409 -2.35 -30.01 20.41
N TYR A 410 -2.83 -31.10 19.84
CA TYR A 410 -1.96 -32.06 19.16
C TYR A 410 -1.67 -31.55 17.75
N VAL A 411 -0.45 -31.06 17.53
CA VAL A 411 0.04 -30.64 16.21
C VAL A 411 1.24 -31.49 15.84
N ARG A 412 1.13 -32.26 14.76
CA ARG A 412 2.23 -33.04 14.21
C ARG A 412 2.54 -32.59 12.79
N VAL A 413 3.70 -32.03 12.57
CA VAL A 413 4.20 -31.71 11.21
C VAL A 413 4.97 -32.91 10.69
N MET A 414 4.62 -33.40 9.50
CA MET A 414 5.15 -34.64 8.93
C MET A 414 6.25 -34.42 7.88
N VAL A 415 6.51 -33.18 7.48
CA VAL A 415 7.48 -32.86 6.42
C VAL A 415 8.52 -31.86 6.92
N ASP A 416 9.79 -32.28 6.91
CA ASP A 416 10.92 -31.47 7.38
C ASP A 416 11.46 -30.47 6.35
N ASN A 417 11.12 -30.59 5.05
CA ASN A 417 11.49 -29.63 4.01
C ASN A 417 10.56 -29.78 2.78
N LEU A 418 9.80 -28.73 2.44
CA LEU A 418 9.03 -28.65 1.19
C LEU A 418 9.78 -27.94 0.06
#